data_AF-A0A3L8DHM4-F1
#
_entry.id   AF-A0A3L8DHM4-F1
#
_cell.length_a   1.000
_cell.length_b   1.000
_cell.length_c   1.000
_cell.angle_alpha   90.00
_cell.angle_beta   90.00
_cell.angle_gamma   90.00
#
_symmetry.space_group_name_H-M   'P 1'
#
loop_
_entity.id
_entity.type
_entity.pdbx_description
1 polymer ?
#
loop_
_entity_poly.entity_id
_entity_poly.type
_entity_poly.pdbx_seq_one_letter_code
_entity_poly.pdbx_strand_id
1 'polypeptide(L)'
;MMPLERKIPMIPGPKDAYNLTRCKVGEKVWATDGPRMDFDPSDPCCRETRFSYEALHDQHLLRFFSKPTYRRCLLRASLITKDMDVKCSLREYNAYRKYLRKIYANRIGKELRKRDRLSVERRALRYAEEQARNKAERSSRFYVNFKWRKKVRVREKDMTIQETLLQRMRTNRQKFINDYKNKINKETARMQKLVDNAKLLTACYARRPHRRARVCCKQYCGYDIYGNPDA
;
A
#
# COMPACT_ATOMS: atom_id res chain seq x y z
N MET A 1 52.08 -6.13 -7.10
CA MET A 1 52.03 -6.06 -5.62
C MET A 1 52.20 -7.46 -5.03
N MET A 2 53.05 -7.63 -4.03
CA MET A 2 53.20 -8.92 -3.34
C MET A 2 52.01 -9.15 -2.38
N PRO A 3 51.35 -10.32 -2.40
CA PRO A 3 50.31 -10.65 -1.43
C PRO A 3 50.88 -10.66 -0.01
N LEU A 4 50.20 -9.98 0.92
CA LEU A 4 50.59 -9.87 2.33
C LEU A 4 50.60 -11.21 3.08
N GLU A 5 50.08 -12.27 2.45
CA GLU A 5 50.05 -13.65 2.96
C GLU A 5 51.38 -14.40 2.75
N ARG A 6 52.22 -13.93 1.82
CA ARG A 6 53.52 -14.54 1.59
C ARG A 6 54.54 -14.01 2.59
N LYS A 7 55.44 -14.90 3.04
CA LYS A 7 56.59 -14.51 3.87
C LYS A 7 57.37 -13.41 3.15
N ILE A 8 57.82 -12.42 3.91
CA ILE A 8 58.69 -11.37 3.37
C ILE A 8 59.98 -12.05 2.91
N PRO A 9 60.36 -11.96 1.62
CA PRO A 9 61.65 -12.44 1.17
C PRO A 9 62.73 -11.57 1.81
N MET A 10 63.58 -12.20 2.63
CA MET A 10 64.66 -11.50 3.31
C MET A 10 65.95 -11.78 2.54
N ILE A 11 66.60 -10.72 2.07
CA ILE A 11 67.92 -10.80 1.44
C ILE A 11 68.94 -10.97 2.57
N PRO A 12 69.88 -11.93 2.49
CA PRO A 12 70.90 -12.07 3.51
C PRO A 12 71.76 -10.81 3.54
N GLY A 13 71.79 -10.15 4.70
CA GLY A 13 72.57 -8.94 4.96
C GLY A 13 73.51 -9.14 6.15
N PRO A 14 74.42 -8.18 6.39
CA PRO A 14 75.26 -8.20 7.58
C PRO A 14 74.42 -8.22 8.87
N LYS A 15 75.02 -8.68 9.98
CA LYS A 15 74.35 -8.67 11.29
C LYS A 15 73.89 -7.24 11.62
N ASP A 16 72.65 -7.10 12.08
CA ASP A 16 71.94 -5.83 12.32
C ASP A 16 71.55 -4.99 11.09
N ALA A 17 71.65 -5.52 9.86
CA ALA A 17 71.16 -4.83 8.66
C ALA A 17 69.64 -4.55 8.70
N TYR A 18 68.87 -5.43 9.35
CA TYR A 18 67.42 -5.32 9.45
C TYR A 18 67.00 -5.37 10.92
N ASN A 19 66.27 -4.34 11.36
CA ASN A 19 65.61 -4.32 12.66
C ASN A 19 64.13 -4.61 12.47
N LEU A 20 63.73 -5.88 12.63
CA LEU A 20 62.33 -6.26 12.63
C LEU A 20 61.74 -6.00 14.01
N THR A 21 60.70 -5.18 14.08
CA THR A 21 60.05 -4.77 15.33
C THR A 21 58.54 -4.99 15.24
N ARG A 22 57.89 -5.19 16.39
CA ARG A 22 56.43 -5.38 16.48
C ARG A 22 55.74 -4.15 17.06
N CYS A 23 56.03 -3.87 18.32
CA CYS A 23 55.50 -2.77 19.12
C CYS A 23 56.59 -2.23 20.03
N LYS A 24 56.29 -1.10 20.69
CA LYS A 24 57.18 -0.56 21.72
C LYS A 24 57.14 -1.40 22.99
N VAL A 25 58.17 -1.24 23.81
CA VAL A 25 58.18 -1.79 25.17
C VAL A 25 56.92 -1.32 25.91
N GLY A 26 56.24 -2.24 26.60
CA GLY A 26 55.01 -1.98 27.35
C GLY A 26 53.74 -1.89 26.51
N GLU A 27 53.83 -1.96 25.18
CA GLU A 27 52.66 -2.05 24.31
C GLU A 27 52.27 -3.51 24.10
N LYS A 28 50.95 -3.78 24.17
CA LYS A 28 50.40 -5.11 23.90
C LYS A 28 50.56 -5.45 22.41
N VAL A 29 51.21 -6.58 22.12
CA VAL A 29 51.36 -7.10 20.76
C VAL A 29 50.01 -7.44 20.14
N TRP A 30 49.11 -8.00 20.94
CA TRP A 30 47.81 -8.50 20.48
C TRP A 30 46.72 -7.52 20.92
N ALA A 31 46.40 -6.56 20.04
CA ALA A 31 45.35 -5.58 20.24
C ALA A 31 43.95 -6.18 19.98
N THR A 32 43.21 -6.50 21.03
CA THR A 32 41.81 -6.91 20.93
C THR A 32 40.91 -5.67 20.85
N ASP A 33 40.25 -5.46 19.71
CA ASP A 33 39.21 -4.43 19.55
C ASP A 33 37.94 -4.83 20.34
N GLY A 34 37.92 -4.62 21.66
CA GLY A 34 36.75 -4.84 22.52
C GLY A 34 37.07 -5.27 23.96
N PRO A 35 36.05 -5.44 24.83
CA PRO A 35 36.24 -6.09 26.13
C PRO A 35 36.86 -7.46 25.87
N ARG A 36 37.91 -7.80 26.65
CA ARG A 36 38.78 -8.98 26.51
C ARG A 36 38.00 -10.22 26.01
N MET A 37 37.91 -10.37 24.69
CA MET A 37 37.50 -11.63 24.09
C MET A 37 38.76 -12.45 24.03
N ASP A 38 39.05 -13.14 25.14
CA ASP A 38 40.16 -14.08 25.26
C ASP A 38 39.91 -15.35 24.42
N PHE A 39 38.75 -15.43 23.74
CA PHE A 39 38.32 -16.56 22.93
C PHE A 39 37.85 -16.11 21.53
N ASP A 40 38.58 -16.51 20.49
CA ASP A 40 38.14 -16.41 19.08
C ASP A 40 37.46 -17.74 18.71
N PRO A 41 36.14 -17.77 18.45
CA PRO A 41 35.46 -18.98 18.00
C PRO A 41 36.03 -19.55 16.68
N SER A 42 36.73 -18.73 15.90
CA SER A 42 37.36 -19.14 14.64
C SER A 42 38.68 -19.88 14.85
N ASP A 43 39.33 -19.72 16.01
CA ASP A 43 40.57 -20.42 16.38
C ASP A 43 40.49 -20.89 17.85
N PRO A 44 39.65 -21.90 18.17
CA PRO A 44 39.39 -22.33 19.54
C PRO A 44 40.63 -22.79 20.30
N CYS A 45 41.67 -23.21 19.59
CA CYS A 45 42.92 -23.72 20.16
C CYS A 45 44.10 -22.74 20.01
N CYS A 46 43.87 -21.50 19.58
CA CYS A 46 44.91 -20.47 19.37
C CYS A 46 46.11 -20.97 18.53
N ARG A 47 45.85 -21.79 17.50
CA ARG A 47 46.91 -22.35 16.66
C ARG A 47 47.52 -21.30 15.75
N GLU A 48 46.73 -20.32 15.32
CA GLU A 48 47.18 -19.27 14.42
C GLU A 48 47.97 -18.18 15.14
N THR A 49 47.55 -17.84 16.37
CA THR A 49 48.16 -16.78 17.18
C THR A 49 48.56 -17.36 18.53
N ARG A 50 49.85 -17.63 18.72
CA ARG A 50 50.36 -18.07 20.01
C ARG A 50 50.46 -16.88 20.95
N PHE A 51 49.64 -16.86 22.00
CA PHE A 51 49.62 -15.83 23.03
C PHE A 51 50.63 -16.13 24.15
N SER A 52 51.89 -16.41 23.80
CA SER A 52 52.93 -16.56 24.82
C SER A 52 53.13 -15.25 25.57
N TYR A 53 53.31 -15.34 26.88
CA TYR A 53 53.63 -14.18 27.69
C TYR A 53 54.99 -13.61 27.31
N GLU A 54 55.02 -12.32 26.98
CA GLU A 54 56.23 -11.61 26.58
C GLU A 54 56.45 -10.41 27.51
N ALA A 55 57.44 -10.52 28.39
CA ALA A 55 57.68 -9.53 29.45
C ALA A 55 57.94 -8.11 28.90
N LEU A 56 58.61 -7.97 27.75
CA LEU A 56 58.88 -6.66 27.15
C LEU A 56 57.61 -5.94 26.66
N HIS A 57 56.52 -6.67 26.43
CA HIS A 57 55.23 -6.13 25.99
C HIS A 57 54.22 -6.01 27.13
N ASP A 58 54.64 -6.29 28.37
CA ASP A 58 53.81 -6.06 29.54
C ASP A 58 53.77 -4.55 29.88
N GLN A 59 52.58 -3.99 29.79
CA GLN A 59 52.28 -2.61 30.16
C GLN A 59 52.72 -2.26 31.58
N HIS A 60 52.61 -3.20 32.52
CA HIS A 60 52.97 -2.97 33.92
C HIS A 60 54.50 -2.95 34.13
N LEU A 61 55.27 -3.56 33.24
CA LEU A 61 56.73 -3.55 33.28
C LEU A 61 57.35 -2.37 32.53
N LEU A 62 56.56 -1.53 31.86
CA LEU A 62 57.06 -0.35 31.14
C LEU A 62 57.91 0.56 32.04
N ARG A 63 57.44 0.84 33.26
CA ARG A 63 58.16 1.70 34.22
C ARG A 63 59.48 1.07 34.66
N PHE A 64 59.54 -0.25 34.74
CA PHE A 64 60.74 -0.99 35.08
C PHE A 64 61.78 -0.89 33.94
N PHE A 65 61.38 -1.21 32.71
CA PHE A 65 62.28 -1.19 31.55
C PHE A 65 62.68 0.22 31.09
N SER A 66 61.88 1.24 31.41
CA SER A 66 62.19 2.64 31.09
C SER A 66 63.37 3.20 31.89
N LYS A 67 63.76 2.57 33.00
CA LYS A 67 64.92 3.03 33.79
C LYS A 67 66.20 2.91 32.95
N PRO A 68 67.11 3.90 33.02
CA PRO A 68 68.28 3.95 32.15
C PRO A 68 69.23 2.76 32.32
N THR A 69 69.31 2.19 33.53
CA THR A 69 70.10 0.99 33.82
C THR A 69 69.61 -0.21 33.00
N TYR A 70 68.32 -0.54 33.09
CA TYR A 70 67.72 -1.64 32.36
C TYR A 70 67.68 -1.38 30.85
N ARG A 71 67.39 -0.15 30.43
CA ARG A 71 67.44 0.23 29.01
C ARG A 71 68.83 -0.02 28.41
N ARG A 72 69.92 0.34 29.10
CA ARG A 72 71.29 0.05 28.64
C ARG A 72 71.54 -1.46 28.54
N CYS A 73 71.07 -2.25 29.50
CA CYS A 73 71.19 -3.71 29.45
C CYS A 73 70.43 -4.30 28.26
N LEU A 74 69.21 -3.85 28.00
CA LEU A 74 68.39 -4.31 26.87
C LEU A 74 69.00 -3.92 25.51
N LEU A 75 69.59 -2.73 25.41
CA LEU A 75 70.32 -2.29 24.21
C LEU A 75 71.59 -3.13 23.98
N ARG A 76 72.35 -3.41 25.04
CA ARG A 76 73.54 -4.28 24.97
C ARG A 76 73.20 -5.71 24.57
N ALA A 77 72.02 -6.20 25.00
CA ALA A 77 71.51 -7.52 24.64
C ALA A 77 70.84 -7.56 23.25
N SER A 78 70.80 -6.44 22.52
CA SER A 78 70.13 -6.33 21.21
C SER A 78 68.66 -6.77 21.22
N LEU A 79 67.95 -6.56 22.33
CA LEU A 79 66.52 -6.89 22.46
C LEU A 79 65.61 -5.74 22.04
N ILE A 80 66.12 -4.49 22.11
CA ILE A 80 65.36 -3.29 21.77
C ILE A 80 66.15 -2.38 20.82
N THR A 81 65.44 -1.53 20.09
CA THR A 81 66.02 -0.40 19.34
C THR A 81 66.29 0.79 20.26
N LYS A 82 67.00 1.80 19.75
CA LYS A 82 67.20 3.07 20.47
C LYS A 82 65.85 3.74 20.80
N ASP A 83 64.84 3.53 19.98
CA ASP A 83 63.48 4.08 20.08
C ASP A 83 62.54 3.27 20.99
N MET A 84 63.08 2.30 21.74
CA MET A 84 62.34 1.38 22.61
C MET A 84 61.40 0.42 21.86
N ASP A 85 61.65 0.15 20.58
CA ASP A 85 60.94 -0.89 19.85
C ASP A 85 61.54 -2.26 20.17
N VAL A 86 60.68 -3.24 20.44
CA VAL A 86 61.12 -4.62 20.73
C VAL A 86 61.52 -5.31 19.44
N LYS A 87 62.78 -5.74 19.34
CA LYS A 87 63.28 -6.53 18.21
C LYS A 87 62.65 -7.93 18.25
N CYS A 88 62.39 -8.51 17.10
CA CYS A 88 61.79 -9.83 16.97
C CYS A 88 62.40 -10.63 15.81
N SER A 89 62.16 -11.93 15.82
CA SER A 89 62.53 -12.81 14.72
C SER A 89 61.63 -12.59 13.49
N LEU A 90 62.13 -12.98 12.31
CA LEU A 90 61.33 -12.96 11.07
C LEU A 90 60.04 -13.78 11.19
N ARG A 91 60.07 -14.88 11.97
CA ARG A 91 58.88 -15.71 12.23
C ARG A 91 57.82 -14.95 13.02
N GLU A 92 58.21 -14.30 14.11
CA GLU A 92 57.31 -13.50 14.95
C GLU A 92 56.78 -12.28 14.19
N TYR A 93 57.61 -11.62 13.39
CA TYR A 93 57.19 -10.49 12.58
C TYR A 93 56.13 -10.89 11.54
N ASN A 94 56.32 -12.03 10.85
CA ASN A 94 55.33 -12.55 9.91
C ASN A 94 54.02 -12.95 10.62
N ALA A 95 54.09 -13.56 11.80
CA ALA A 95 52.91 -13.88 12.61
C ALA A 95 52.14 -12.62 13.03
N TYR A 96 52.86 -11.60 13.49
CA TYR A 96 52.28 -10.30 13.87
C TYR A 96 51.59 -9.61 12.67
N ARG A 97 52.22 -9.60 11.49
CA ARG A 97 51.60 -9.07 10.27
C ARG A 97 50.31 -9.81 9.88
N LYS A 98 50.33 -11.14 9.97
CA LYS A 98 49.13 -11.98 9.71
C LYS A 98 48.01 -11.59 10.67
N TYR A 99 48.32 -11.42 11.95
CA TYR A 99 47.37 -11.00 12.97
C TYR A 99 46.79 -9.61 12.70
N LEU A 100 47.61 -8.60 12.43
CA LEU A 100 47.13 -7.24 12.14
C LEU A 100 46.15 -7.22 10.96
N ARG A 101 46.44 -8.02 9.91
CA ARG A 101 45.54 -8.21 8.78
C ARG A 101 44.21 -8.86 9.20
N LYS A 102 44.26 -9.91 10.03
CA LYS A 102 43.06 -10.58 10.56
C LYS A 102 42.18 -9.60 11.33
N ILE A 103 42.76 -8.81 12.24
CA ILE A 103 42.02 -7.79 13.01
C ILE A 103 41.40 -6.75 12.08
N TYR A 104 42.17 -6.20 11.15
CA TYR A 104 41.67 -5.19 10.22
C TYR A 104 40.54 -5.73 9.31
N ALA A 105 40.71 -6.93 8.75
CA ALA A 105 39.70 -7.59 7.94
C ALA A 105 38.43 -7.89 8.75
N ASN A 106 38.57 -8.34 9.99
CA ASN A 106 37.45 -8.57 10.89
C ASN A 106 36.69 -7.27 11.20
N ARG A 107 37.40 -6.17 11.41
CA ARG A 107 36.80 -4.85 11.65
C ARG A 107 36.02 -4.37 10.43
N ILE A 108 36.61 -4.42 9.23
CA ILE A 108 35.90 -4.10 7.99
C ILE A 108 34.68 -5.01 7.81
N GLY A 109 34.84 -6.32 7.99
CA GLY A 109 33.75 -7.28 7.84
C GLY A 109 32.60 -7.02 8.82
N LYS A 110 32.90 -6.61 10.07
CA LYS A 110 31.88 -6.22 11.05
C LYS A 110 31.09 -5.00 10.58
N GLU A 111 31.76 -3.96 10.08
CA GLU A 111 31.09 -2.76 9.57
C GLU A 111 30.25 -3.03 8.31
N LEU A 112 30.76 -3.84 7.38
CA LEU A 112 30.01 -4.25 6.19
C LEU A 112 28.75 -5.02 6.57
N ARG A 113 28.85 -6.01 7.47
CA ARG A 113 27.68 -6.76 7.96
C ARG A 113 26.66 -5.86 8.65
N LYS A 114 27.11 -4.87 9.43
CA LYS A 114 26.22 -3.89 10.07
C LYS A 114 25.45 -3.07 9.03
N ARG A 115 26.15 -2.59 7.99
CA ARG A 115 25.55 -1.85 6.88
C ARG A 115 24.53 -2.70 6.10
N ASP A 116 24.85 -3.97 5.84
CA ASP A 116 23.96 -4.88 5.12
C ASP A 116 22.68 -5.16 5.91
N ARG A 117 22.78 -5.40 7.22
CA ARG A 117 21.62 -5.57 8.11
C ARG A 117 20.70 -4.35 8.06
N LEU A 118 21.26 -3.15 8.22
CA LEU A 118 20.49 -1.90 8.15
C LEU A 118 19.81 -1.70 6.79
N SER A 119 20.46 -2.13 5.70
CA SER A 119 19.89 -2.07 4.35
C SER A 119 18.68 -3.00 4.19
N VAL A 120 18.78 -4.23 4.71
CA VAL A 120 17.69 -5.21 4.70
C VAL A 120 16.51 -4.73 5.55
N GLU A 121 16.77 -4.27 6.78
CA GLU A 121 15.74 -3.73 7.68
C GLU A 121 15.02 -2.53 7.04
N ARG A 122 15.76 -1.59 6.46
CA ARG A 122 15.19 -0.44 5.77
C ARG A 122 14.29 -0.86 4.61
N ARG A 123 14.66 -1.90 3.88
CA ARG A 123 13.83 -2.45 2.78
C ARG A 123 12.55 -3.07 3.33
N ALA A 124 12.64 -3.83 4.42
CA ALA A 124 11.48 -4.43 5.08
C ALA A 124 10.49 -3.38 5.59
N LEU A 125 10.99 -2.30 6.22
CA LEU A 125 10.17 -1.18 6.68
C LEU A 125 9.42 -0.51 5.53
N ARG A 126 10.11 -0.16 4.44
CA ARG A 126 9.46 0.43 3.25
C ARG A 126 8.36 -0.46 2.68
N TYR A 127 8.62 -1.77 2.60
CA TYR A 127 7.62 -2.72 2.13
C TYR A 127 6.41 -2.79 3.07
N ALA A 128 6.63 -2.83 4.39
CA ALA A 128 5.55 -2.82 5.37
C ALA A 128 4.71 -1.54 5.31
N GLU A 129 5.36 -0.37 5.16
CA GLU A 129 4.67 0.91 4.97
C GLU A 129 3.81 0.93 3.71
N GLU A 130 4.35 0.45 2.59
CA GLU A 130 3.62 0.39 1.32
C GLU A 130 2.40 -0.53 1.43
N GLN A 131 2.55 -1.69 2.06
CA GLN A 131 1.43 -2.59 2.34
C GLN A 131 0.36 -1.94 3.22
N ALA A 132 0.77 -1.19 4.25
CA ALA A 132 -0.15 -0.47 5.12
C ALA A 132 -0.91 0.62 4.35
N ARG A 133 -0.23 1.41 3.51
CA ARG A 133 -0.84 2.42 2.63
C ARG A 133 -1.83 1.79 1.66
N ASN A 134 -1.45 0.72 0.98
CA ASN A 134 -2.31 0.03 0.01
C ASN A 134 -3.56 -0.57 0.69
N LYS A 135 -3.42 -1.13 1.90
CA LYS A 135 -4.58 -1.60 2.68
C LYS A 135 -5.50 -0.46 3.09
N ALA A 136 -4.95 0.66 3.57
CA ALA A 136 -5.73 1.83 3.94
C ALA A 136 -6.46 2.42 2.72
N GLU A 137 -5.79 2.53 1.58
CA GLU A 137 -6.37 3.02 0.34
C GLU A 137 -7.49 2.10 -0.17
N ARG A 138 -7.28 0.78 -0.17
CA ARG A 138 -8.32 -0.20 -0.51
C ARG A 138 -9.54 -0.02 0.39
N SER A 139 -9.33 0.02 1.71
CA SER A 139 -10.41 0.22 2.68
C SER A 139 -11.19 1.52 2.42
N SER A 140 -10.48 2.62 2.17
CA SER A 140 -11.07 3.92 1.81
C SER A 140 -11.90 3.83 0.52
N ARG A 141 -11.35 3.21 -0.54
CA ARG A 141 -12.06 2.99 -1.81
C ARG A 141 -13.33 2.16 -1.62
N PHE A 142 -13.26 1.07 -0.84
CA PHE A 142 -14.43 0.26 -0.49
C PHE A 142 -15.50 1.08 0.22
N TYR A 143 -15.11 1.88 1.22
CA TYR A 143 -16.03 2.73 1.96
C TYR A 143 -16.72 3.78 1.08
N VAL A 144 -15.97 4.48 0.23
CA VAL A 144 -16.52 5.47 -0.72
C VAL A 144 -17.50 4.81 -1.69
N ASN A 145 -17.12 3.67 -2.26
CA ASN A 145 -17.97 2.92 -3.19
C ASN A 145 -19.26 2.45 -2.52
N PHE A 146 -19.17 1.92 -1.30
CA PHE A 146 -20.31 1.51 -0.50
C PHE A 146 -21.28 2.67 -0.24
N LYS A 147 -20.77 3.82 0.20
CA LYS A 147 -21.57 5.03 0.44
C LYS A 147 -22.28 5.49 -0.84
N TRP A 148 -21.58 5.50 -1.96
CA TRP A 148 -22.14 5.90 -3.25
C TRP A 148 -23.27 4.96 -3.70
N ARG A 149 -23.07 3.64 -3.61
CA ARG A 149 -24.11 2.62 -3.91
C ARG A 149 -25.35 2.77 -3.05
N LYS A 150 -25.20 3.09 -1.76
CA LYS A 150 -26.34 3.34 -0.87
C LYS A 150 -27.11 4.58 -1.32
N LYS A 151 -26.40 5.66 -1.67
CA LYS A 151 -27.01 6.90 -2.17
C LYS A 151 -27.78 6.71 -3.48
N VAL A 152 -27.22 5.94 -4.42
CA VAL A 152 -27.88 5.63 -5.69
C VAL A 152 -29.17 4.83 -5.46
N ARG A 153 -29.13 3.77 -4.65
CA ARG A 153 -30.33 2.98 -4.32
C ARG A 153 -31.46 3.81 -3.70
N VAL A 154 -31.13 4.79 -2.86
CA VAL A 154 -32.13 5.70 -2.29
C VAL A 154 -32.74 6.57 -3.39
N ARG A 155 -31.91 7.19 -4.24
CA ARG A 155 -32.39 8.03 -5.36
C ARG A 155 -33.26 7.25 -6.34
N GLU A 156 -32.87 6.02 -6.68
CA GLU A 156 -33.67 5.16 -7.56
C GLU A 156 -35.05 4.88 -6.98
N LYS A 157 -35.12 4.55 -5.68
CA LYS A 157 -36.41 4.36 -4.99
C LYS A 157 -37.25 5.63 -5.03
N ASP A 158 -36.67 6.79 -4.73
CA ASP A 158 -37.39 8.06 -4.77
C ASP A 158 -37.93 8.36 -6.18
N MET A 159 -37.13 8.13 -7.23
CA MET A 159 -37.59 8.30 -8.61
C MET A 159 -38.73 7.35 -8.96
N THR A 160 -38.64 6.07 -8.59
CA THR A 160 -39.74 5.11 -8.86
C THR A 160 -41.03 5.51 -8.14
N ILE A 161 -40.94 6.04 -6.93
CA ILE A 161 -42.10 6.57 -6.19
C ILE A 161 -42.69 7.77 -6.94
N GLN A 162 -41.86 8.72 -7.37
CA GLN A 162 -42.34 9.88 -8.13
C GLN A 162 -43.01 9.49 -9.45
N GLU A 163 -42.42 8.56 -10.20
CA GLU A 163 -43.00 8.07 -11.46
C GLU A 163 -44.35 7.38 -11.24
N THR A 164 -44.46 6.53 -10.23
CA THR A 164 -45.72 5.84 -9.92
C THR A 164 -46.81 6.83 -9.50
N LEU A 165 -46.48 7.87 -8.73
CA LEU A 165 -47.41 8.95 -8.36
C LEU A 165 -47.88 9.72 -9.60
N LEU A 166 -46.96 10.09 -10.50
CA LEU A 166 -47.30 10.77 -11.76
C LEU A 166 -48.21 9.91 -12.64
N GLN A 167 -47.96 8.61 -12.73
CA GLN A 167 -48.84 7.68 -13.46
C GLN A 167 -50.24 7.59 -12.84
N ARG A 168 -50.34 7.54 -11.51
CA ARG A 168 -51.64 7.60 -10.81
C ARG A 168 -52.37 8.91 -11.09
N MET A 169 -51.66 10.04 -11.06
CA MET A 169 -52.25 11.35 -11.40
C MET A 169 -52.75 11.40 -12.84
N ARG A 170 -51.96 10.88 -13.80
CA ARG A 170 -52.33 10.80 -15.22
C ARG A 170 -53.56 9.92 -15.45
N THR A 171 -53.59 8.73 -14.85
CA THR A 171 -54.72 7.81 -14.99
C THR A 171 -56.00 8.38 -14.37
N ASN A 172 -55.92 9.01 -13.19
CA ASN A 172 -57.06 9.69 -12.56
C ASN A 172 -57.57 10.85 -13.42
N ARG A 173 -56.67 11.69 -13.95
CA ARG A 173 -57.04 12.77 -14.87
C ARG A 173 -57.73 12.23 -16.13
N GLN A 174 -57.23 11.13 -16.69
CA GLN A 174 -57.83 10.52 -17.88
C GLN A 174 -59.23 9.98 -17.59
N LYS A 175 -59.43 9.31 -16.44
CA LYS A 175 -60.76 8.86 -16.00
C LYS A 175 -61.71 10.03 -15.88
N PHE A 176 -61.30 11.10 -15.20
CA PHE A 176 -62.10 12.31 -15.07
C PHE A 176 -62.48 12.92 -16.43
N ILE A 177 -61.53 13.03 -17.37
CA ILE A 177 -61.77 13.53 -18.73
C ILE A 177 -62.78 12.63 -19.45
N ASN A 178 -62.64 11.31 -19.35
CA ASN A 178 -63.55 10.37 -19.99
C ASN A 178 -64.96 10.46 -19.39
N ASP A 179 -65.08 10.52 -18.08
CA ASP A 179 -66.37 10.67 -17.38
C ASP A 179 -67.05 11.98 -17.78
N TYR A 180 -66.29 13.08 -17.86
CA TYR A 180 -66.79 14.36 -18.31
C TYR A 180 -67.24 14.33 -19.78
N LYS A 181 -66.44 13.75 -20.68
CA LYS A 181 -66.82 13.54 -22.09
C LYS A 181 -68.10 12.72 -22.22
N ASN A 182 -68.24 11.66 -21.43
CA ASN A 182 -69.45 10.84 -21.41
C ASN A 182 -70.68 11.63 -20.98
N LYS A 183 -70.55 12.50 -19.97
CA LYS A 183 -71.64 13.41 -19.56
C LYS A 183 -72.01 14.38 -20.67
N ILE A 184 -71.01 15.04 -21.27
CA ILE A 184 -71.23 15.96 -22.41
C ILE A 184 -71.95 15.23 -23.54
N ASN A 185 -71.46 14.06 -23.96
CA ASN A 185 -72.08 13.29 -25.04
C ASN A 185 -73.55 12.91 -24.74
N LYS A 186 -73.86 12.56 -23.49
CA LYS A 186 -75.25 12.28 -23.07
C LYS A 186 -76.12 13.52 -23.18
N GLU A 187 -75.64 14.67 -22.73
CA GLU A 187 -76.38 15.94 -22.86
C GLU A 187 -76.49 16.38 -24.33
N THR A 188 -75.45 16.22 -25.14
CA THR A 188 -75.50 16.48 -26.59
C THR A 188 -76.54 15.59 -27.27
N ALA A 189 -76.62 14.30 -26.92
CA ALA A 189 -77.64 13.39 -27.44
C ALA A 189 -79.05 13.77 -26.99
N ARG A 190 -79.24 14.21 -25.74
CA ARG A 190 -80.52 14.74 -25.25
C ARG A 190 -80.94 15.99 -26.03
N MET A 191 -80.03 16.94 -26.21
CA MET A 191 -80.26 18.15 -26.99
C MET A 191 -80.57 17.83 -28.45
N GLN A 192 -79.85 16.89 -29.06
CA GLN A 192 -80.11 16.46 -30.43
C GLN A 192 -81.52 15.89 -30.58
N LYS A 193 -81.96 15.02 -29.66
CA LYS A 193 -83.34 14.51 -29.65
C LYS A 193 -84.38 15.62 -29.55
N LEU A 194 -84.16 16.63 -28.71
CA LEU A 194 -85.05 17.79 -28.59
C LEU A 194 -85.10 18.59 -29.90
N VAL A 195 -83.96 18.80 -30.54
CA VAL A 195 -83.87 19.47 -31.86
C VAL A 195 -84.59 18.66 -32.94
N ASP A 196 -84.40 17.34 -32.97
CA ASP A 196 -85.07 16.47 -33.94
C ASP A 196 -86.59 16.45 -33.73
N ASN A 197 -87.04 16.39 -32.48
CA ASN A 197 -88.46 16.53 -32.12
C ASN A 197 -89.02 17.90 -32.53
N ALA A 198 -88.26 18.98 -32.33
CA ALA A 198 -88.66 20.32 -32.76
C ALA A 198 -88.76 20.41 -34.29
N LYS A 199 -87.78 19.88 -35.03
CA LYS A 199 -87.82 19.79 -36.50
C LYS A 199 -89.04 19.01 -36.99
N LEU A 200 -89.35 17.87 -36.36
CA LEU A 200 -90.53 17.05 -36.64
C LEU A 200 -91.83 17.84 -36.40
N LEU A 201 -91.92 18.56 -35.28
CA LEU A 201 -93.07 19.43 -34.99
C LEU A 201 -93.18 20.56 -36.02
N THR A 202 -92.09 21.26 -36.36
CA THR A 202 -92.08 22.32 -37.38
C THR A 202 -92.51 21.78 -38.74
N ALA A 203 -92.03 20.60 -39.14
CA ALA A 203 -92.46 19.94 -40.39
C ALA A 203 -93.96 19.57 -40.36
N CYS A 204 -94.47 19.09 -39.23
CA CYS A 204 -95.89 18.79 -39.02
C CYS A 204 -96.76 20.07 -39.08
N TYR A 205 -96.28 21.17 -38.50
CA TYR A 205 -96.95 22.47 -38.56
C TYR A 205 -96.94 23.06 -39.97
N ALA A 206 -95.82 22.96 -40.70
CA ALA A 206 -95.68 23.45 -42.07
C ALA A 206 -96.54 22.66 -43.09
N ARG A 207 -96.87 21.40 -42.81
CA ARG A 207 -97.74 20.55 -43.65
C ARG A 207 -99.25 20.70 -43.37
N ARG A 208 -99.68 21.62 -42.49
CA ARG A 208 -101.12 21.82 -42.20
C ARG A 208 -101.86 22.47 -43.38
N PRO A 209 -102.94 21.86 -43.90
CA PRO A 209 -103.88 22.54 -44.78
C PRO A 209 -104.81 23.43 -43.96
N HIS A 210 -105.12 24.63 -44.46
CA HIS A 210 -106.11 25.53 -43.89
C HIS A 210 -107.53 24.91 -43.97
N ARG A 211 -107.95 24.14 -42.94
CA ARG A 211 -109.34 24.00 -42.43
C ARG A 211 -109.39 22.96 -41.31
N ARG A 212 -110.20 23.26 -40.29
CA ARG A 212 -110.22 22.66 -38.94
C ARG A 212 -110.69 21.19 -38.90
N ALA A 213 -109.89 20.30 -38.31
CA ALA A 213 -110.33 19.24 -37.38
C ALA A 213 -109.13 18.70 -36.57
N ARG A 214 -109.37 18.45 -35.27
CA ARG A 214 -108.41 18.01 -34.22
C ARG A 214 -108.11 16.52 -34.44
N VAL A 215 -106.91 15.96 -34.28
CA VAL A 215 -106.00 15.89 -33.12
C VAL A 215 -104.67 15.33 -33.65
N CYS A 216 -103.55 16.00 -33.41
CA CYS A 216 -102.22 15.35 -33.46
C CYS A 216 -101.75 15.33 -32.01
N CYS A 217 -101.58 14.19 -31.33
CA CYS A 217 -100.83 13.00 -31.70
C CYS A 217 -101.35 11.77 -30.92
N LYS A 218 -101.48 10.58 -31.52
CA LYS A 218 -101.42 9.30 -30.76
C LYS A 218 -99.94 8.86 -30.65
N GLN A 219 -99.10 9.81 -30.27
CA GLN A 219 -97.65 9.80 -30.01
C GLN A 219 -96.67 9.25 -31.09
N TYR A 220 -97.06 8.31 -31.94
CA TYR A 220 -96.22 7.61 -32.90
C TYR A 220 -97.12 7.13 -34.05
N CYS A 221 -96.90 7.58 -35.29
CA CYS A 221 -97.59 7.00 -36.44
C CYS A 221 -97.02 5.58 -36.68
N GLY A 222 -97.57 4.60 -35.98
CA GLY A 222 -97.27 3.18 -36.13
C GLY A 222 -98.51 2.43 -36.60
N TYR A 223 -98.33 1.72 -37.71
CA TYR A 223 -99.17 0.72 -38.35
C TYR A 223 -100.36 1.18 -39.20
N ASP A 224 -100.12 1.09 -40.51
CA ASP A 224 -101.12 0.96 -41.57
C ASP A 224 -101.93 -0.34 -41.36
N ILE A 225 -103.25 -0.21 -41.29
CA ILE A 225 -104.21 -1.33 -41.28
C ILE A 225 -104.97 -1.30 -42.61
N TYR A 226 -104.46 -2.05 -43.58
CA TYR A 226 -105.26 -2.93 -44.44
C TYR A 226 -104.41 -4.21 -44.65
N GLY A 227 -104.86 -5.33 -44.05
CA GLY A 227 -104.27 -6.66 -44.22
C GLY A 227 -104.42 -7.15 -45.67
N ASN A 228 -103.45 -7.85 -46.25
CA ASN A 228 -103.09 -9.29 -46.15
C ASN A 228 -103.25 -9.89 -47.58
N PRO A 229 -102.60 -11.00 -48.00
CA PRO A 229 -102.24 -12.22 -47.25
C PRO A 229 -100.75 -12.67 -47.48
N ASP A 230 -100.13 -13.66 -46.84
CA ASP A 230 -100.40 -15.11 -46.71
C ASP A 230 -99.47 -15.76 -45.65
N ALA A 231 -99.95 -16.87 -45.06
CA ALA A 231 -99.28 -17.94 -44.28
C ALA A 231 -98.86 -17.68 -42.81
#